data_AF-A0A8J6TYL3-F1
#
_entry.id   AF-A0A8J6TYL3-F1
#
_cell.length_a   1.000
_cell.length_b   1.000
_cell.length_c   1.000
_cell.angle_alpha   90.00
_cell.angle_beta   90.00
_cell.angle_gamma   90.00
#
_symmetry.space_group_name_H-M   'P 1'
#
loop_
_entity.id
_entity.type
_entity.pdbx_description
1 polymer ?
#
loop_
_entity_poly.entity_id
_entity_poly.type
_entity_poly.pdbx_seq_one_letter_code
_entity_poly.pdbx_strand_id
1 'polypeptide(L)'
;MDWTAAIDKHRDALKRVVAMLVAMAGFAEPGAAQASLPRCVHRAVLCLLRPAEAAARRLIVVAARGLILPPQYQRPSPRRPAANSAAARPSLALFDSLRGQPRRRRPVLTVVPRIRVIGWSDPAPLPVRPKPLPDDPLDAARLRCRLTALAAALDDLPRQARRLARWRYRRDAAVRRGRAHRLSPLRPGPPPGLPKPVTGRAHAVHATLDDLHGLAFWVLQHPDTS
;
A
#
# COMPACT_ATOMS: atom_id res chain seq x y z
N MET A 1 -19.07 17.58 -13.49
CA MET A 1 -19.11 16.20 -12.97
C MET A 1 -19.46 16.28 -11.48
N ASP A 2 -20.44 15.51 -11.01
CA ASP A 2 -20.68 15.39 -9.57
C ASP A 2 -19.62 14.48 -8.94
N TRP A 3 -18.57 15.13 -8.45
CA TRP A 3 -17.46 14.48 -7.80
C TRP A 3 -17.84 13.81 -6.47
N THR A 4 -18.86 14.31 -5.78
CA THR A 4 -19.26 13.75 -4.48
C THR A 4 -19.89 12.38 -4.68
N ALA A 5 -20.86 12.29 -5.59
CA ALA A 5 -21.46 11.02 -5.99
C ALA A 5 -20.42 10.03 -6.55
N ALA A 6 -19.45 10.51 -7.35
CA ALA A 6 -18.37 9.66 -7.85
C ALA A 6 -17.48 9.10 -6.71
N ILE A 7 -17.09 9.95 -5.75
CA ILE A 7 -16.30 9.54 -4.59
C ILE A 7 -17.04 8.47 -3.77
N ASP A 8 -18.31 8.70 -3.46
CA ASP A 8 -19.10 7.79 -2.63
C ASP A 8 -19.36 6.45 -3.32
N LYS A 9 -19.69 6.46 -4.62
CA LYS A 9 -19.83 5.23 -5.43
C LYS A 9 -18.56 4.37 -5.38
N HIS A 10 -17.39 4.97 -5.59
CA HIS A 10 -16.13 4.23 -5.56
C HIS A 10 -15.72 3.80 -4.15
N ARG A 11 -16.05 4.62 -3.13
CA ARG A 11 -15.84 4.28 -1.71
C ARG A 11 -16.63 3.03 -1.35
N ASP A 12 -17.91 2.96 -1.72
CA ASP A 12 -18.78 1.83 -1.43
C ASP A 12 -18.34 0.57 -2.17
N ALA A 13 -17.95 0.70 -3.45
CA ALA A 13 -17.37 -0.41 -4.21
C ALA A 13 -16.13 -0.98 -3.51
N LEU A 14 -15.22 -0.13 -3.02
CA LEU A 14 -14.03 -0.56 -2.29
C LEU A 14 -14.38 -1.18 -0.93
N LYS A 15 -15.39 -0.67 -0.21
CA LYS A 15 -15.86 -1.29 1.04
C LYS A 15 -16.37 -2.71 0.82
N ARG A 16 -17.15 -2.96 -0.24
CA ARG A 16 -17.60 -4.31 -0.61
C ARG A 16 -16.43 -5.25 -0.90
N VAL A 17 -15.43 -4.76 -1.61
CA VAL A 17 -14.19 -5.53 -1.87
C VAL A 17 -13.48 -5.88 -0.57
N VAL A 18 -13.33 -4.92 0.35
CA VAL A 18 -12.65 -5.16 1.63
C VAL A 18 -13.41 -6.20 2.45
N ALA A 19 -14.74 -6.12 2.52
CA ALA A 19 -15.58 -7.11 3.19
C ALA A 19 -15.39 -8.52 2.58
N MET A 20 -15.39 -8.63 1.25
CA MET A 20 -15.10 -9.88 0.56
C MET A 20 -13.70 -10.41 0.89
N LEU A 21 -12.66 -9.57 0.93
CA LEU A 21 -11.30 -9.99 1.27
C LEU A 21 -11.17 -10.46 2.72
N VAL A 22 -11.90 -9.83 3.66
CA VAL A 22 -11.97 -10.25 5.06
C VAL A 22 -12.64 -11.62 5.17
N ALA A 23 -13.73 -11.84 4.43
CA ALA A 23 -14.40 -13.14 4.37
C ALA A 23 -13.51 -14.22 3.76
N MET A 24 -12.86 -13.95 2.62
CA MET A 24 -11.90 -14.86 1.98
C MET A 24 -10.72 -15.23 2.89
N ALA A 25 -10.31 -14.32 3.77
CA ALA A 25 -9.22 -14.54 4.71
C ALA A 25 -9.66 -15.20 6.03
N GLY A 26 -10.95 -15.49 6.21
CA GLY A 26 -11.48 -16.06 7.46
C GLY A 26 -11.40 -15.11 8.66
N PHE A 27 -11.21 -13.81 8.45
CA PHE A 27 -11.02 -12.83 9.53
C PHE A 27 -12.34 -12.28 10.10
N ALA A 28 -13.49 -12.72 9.60
CA ALA A 28 -14.81 -12.24 10.02
C ALA A 28 -15.24 -12.79 11.39
N GLU A 29 -14.72 -13.96 11.79
CA GLU A 29 -15.17 -14.67 12.99
C GLU A 29 -14.50 -14.15 14.28
N PRO A 30 -15.27 -13.66 15.27
CA PRO A 30 -14.74 -13.25 16.56
C PRO A 30 -14.29 -14.47 17.37
N GLY A 31 -12.99 -14.73 17.43
CA GLY A 31 -12.39 -15.86 18.18
C GLY A 31 -11.34 -16.61 17.38
N ALA A 32 -11.40 -16.55 16.05
CA ALA A 32 -10.36 -17.05 15.18
C ALA A 32 -9.27 -16.00 15.01
N ALA A 33 -8.40 -15.86 16.02
CA ALA A 33 -7.06 -15.36 15.77
C ALA A 33 -6.29 -16.40 14.95
N GLN A 34 -6.71 -16.64 13.69
CA GLN A 34 -5.93 -17.42 12.74
C GLN A 34 -4.65 -16.62 12.50
N ALA A 35 -3.66 -16.90 13.33
CA ALA A 35 -2.32 -16.36 13.22
C ALA A 35 -1.70 -16.77 11.89
N SER A 36 -2.22 -17.83 11.26
CA SER A 36 -1.68 -18.40 10.03
C SER A 36 -2.77 -18.69 8.99
N LEU A 37 -2.44 -18.43 7.72
CA LEU A 37 -3.24 -18.77 6.55
C LEU A 37 -2.43 -19.63 5.58
N PRO A 38 -3.06 -20.57 4.84
CA PRO A 38 -2.42 -21.26 3.74
C PRO A 38 -1.84 -20.27 2.73
N ARG A 39 -0.63 -20.55 2.22
CA ARG A 39 0.08 -19.67 1.29
C ARG A 39 -0.73 -19.33 0.05
N CYS A 40 -1.51 -20.27 -0.48
CA CYS A 40 -2.39 -20.08 -1.63
C CYS A 40 -3.43 -18.97 -1.36
N VAL A 41 -4.16 -19.06 -0.24
CA VAL A 41 -5.16 -18.08 0.20
C VAL A 41 -4.50 -16.74 0.49
N HIS A 42 -3.43 -16.73 1.27
CA HIS A 42 -2.70 -15.51 1.61
C HIS A 42 -2.23 -14.77 0.35
N ARG A 43 -1.74 -15.50 -0.67
CA ARG A 43 -1.35 -14.90 -1.95
C ARG A 43 -2.56 -14.39 -2.74
N ALA A 44 -3.66 -15.14 -2.80
CA ALA A 44 -4.88 -14.72 -3.49
C ALA A 44 -5.43 -13.41 -2.91
N VAL A 45 -5.56 -13.33 -1.57
CA VAL A 45 -5.99 -12.10 -0.88
C VAL A 45 -5.00 -10.97 -1.13
N LEU A 46 -3.68 -11.22 -1.07
CA LEU A 46 -2.67 -10.20 -1.37
C LEU A 46 -2.72 -9.70 -2.81
N CYS A 47 -3.05 -10.56 -3.78
CA CYS A 47 -3.16 -10.18 -5.19
C CYS A 47 -4.29 -9.16 -5.40
N LEU A 48 -5.41 -9.28 -4.67
CA LEU A 48 -6.55 -8.36 -4.73
C LEU A 48 -6.41 -7.15 -3.78
N LEU A 49 -5.72 -7.31 -2.65
CA LEU A 49 -5.49 -6.23 -1.70
C LEU A 49 -4.57 -5.14 -2.29
N ARG A 50 -3.55 -5.53 -3.06
CA ARG A 50 -2.62 -4.58 -3.71
C ARG A 50 -3.32 -3.55 -4.61
N PRO A 51 -4.18 -3.96 -5.57
CA PRO A 51 -4.93 -3.03 -6.39
C PRO A 51 -6.00 -2.29 -5.57
N ALA A 52 -6.60 -2.89 -4.54
CA ALA A 52 -7.53 -2.18 -3.66
C ALA A 52 -6.86 -1.02 -2.88
N GLU A 53 -5.66 -1.24 -2.32
CA GLU A 53 -4.86 -0.18 -1.68
C GLU A 53 -4.40 0.89 -2.68
N ALA A 54 -4.12 0.49 -3.93
CA ALA A 54 -3.80 1.43 -5.01
C ALA A 54 -5.00 2.31 -5.37
N ALA A 55 -6.19 1.72 -5.42
CA ALA A 55 -7.45 2.39 -5.71
C ALA A 55 -7.79 3.38 -4.58
N ALA A 56 -7.69 2.94 -3.32
CA ALA A 56 -7.91 3.81 -2.17
C ALA A 56 -6.97 5.03 -2.14
N ARG A 57 -5.68 4.88 -2.50
CA ARG A 57 -4.77 6.03 -2.64
C ARG A 57 -5.21 7.03 -3.71
N ARG A 58 -5.71 6.54 -4.84
CA ARG A 58 -6.26 7.37 -5.92
C ARG A 58 -7.54 8.08 -5.49
N LEU A 59 -8.43 7.37 -4.80
CA LEU A 59 -9.63 7.95 -4.20
C LEU A 59 -9.28 9.06 -3.19
N ILE A 60 -8.25 8.86 -2.35
CA ILE A 60 -7.76 9.92 -1.43
C ILE A 60 -7.22 11.13 -2.21
N VAL A 61 -6.53 10.92 -3.34
CA VAL A 61 -6.05 12.02 -4.20
C VAL A 61 -7.22 12.81 -4.77
N VAL A 62 -8.26 12.14 -5.27
CA VAL A 62 -9.49 12.77 -5.79
C VAL A 62 -10.23 13.49 -4.67
N ALA A 63 -10.38 12.87 -3.50
CA ALA A 63 -11.04 13.49 -2.34
C ALA A 63 -10.26 14.69 -1.76
N ALA A 64 -8.95 14.77 -2.02
CA ALA A 64 -8.11 15.89 -1.63
C ALA A 64 -8.08 17.03 -2.67
N ARG A 65 -8.88 16.96 -3.74
CA ARG A 65 -9.04 18.07 -4.70
C ARG A 65 -9.59 19.31 -4.00
N GLY A 66 -9.12 20.49 -4.39
CA GLY A 66 -9.54 21.77 -3.82
C GLY A 66 -9.21 21.99 -2.33
N LEU A 67 -8.59 21.03 -1.62
CA LEU A 67 -8.23 21.21 -0.21
C LEU A 67 -6.96 22.05 -0.06
N ILE A 68 -7.15 23.33 0.22
CA ILE A 68 -6.09 24.24 0.66
C ILE A 68 -6.09 24.21 2.19
N LEU A 69 -5.02 23.69 2.79
CA LEU A 69 -4.86 23.73 4.23
C LEU A 69 -4.02 24.94 4.64
N PRO A 70 -4.45 25.69 5.67
CA PRO A 70 -3.68 26.80 6.18
C PRO A 70 -2.33 26.31 6.72
N PRO A 71 -1.29 27.17 6.69
CA PRO A 71 0.02 26.86 7.23
C PRO A 71 -0.11 26.44 8.70
N GLN A 72 0.15 25.17 9.00
CA GLN A 72 0.26 24.73 10.39
C GLN A 72 1.59 25.24 10.93
N TYR A 73 1.53 26.04 11.99
CA TYR A 73 2.71 26.41 12.77
C TYR A 73 3.34 25.11 13.27
N GLN A 74 4.58 24.83 12.87
CA GLN A 74 5.29 23.67 13.39
C GLN A 74 5.59 23.97 14.86
N ARG A 75 4.75 23.46 15.77
CA ARG A 75 5.19 23.34 17.15
C ARG A 75 6.44 22.46 17.13
N PRO A 76 7.57 22.90 17.70
CA PRO A 76 8.71 22.02 17.89
C PRO A 76 8.19 20.78 18.60
N SER A 77 8.22 19.64 17.91
CA SER A 77 7.75 18.40 18.52
C SER A 77 8.68 18.16 19.70
N PRO A 78 8.17 17.99 20.94
CA PRO A 78 9.02 17.51 22.01
C PRO A 78 9.70 16.24 21.50
N ARG A 79 11.01 16.11 21.76
CA ARG A 79 11.79 14.90 21.48
C ARG A 79 11.06 13.75 22.13
N ARG A 80 10.19 13.07 21.37
CA ARG A 80 9.47 11.92 21.86
C ARG A 80 10.54 10.85 22.08
N PRO A 81 10.68 10.28 23.28
CA PRO A 81 11.56 9.13 23.46
C PRO A 81 11.13 8.08 22.43
N ALA A 82 12.09 7.31 21.90
CA ALA A 82 11.84 6.27 20.92
C ALA A 82 10.88 5.22 21.49
N ALA A 83 9.57 5.51 21.46
CA ALA A 83 8.55 4.63 21.94
C ALA A 83 8.57 3.41 21.02
N ASN A 84 8.97 2.29 21.60
CA ASN A 84 8.93 0.99 20.96
C ASN A 84 7.57 0.81 20.28
N SER A 85 7.62 0.52 18.99
CA SER A 85 6.53 0.60 18.00
C SER A 85 5.48 -0.52 18.15
N ALA A 86 5.21 -0.96 19.38
CA ALA A 86 4.43 -2.15 19.68
C ALA A 86 2.90 -1.99 19.47
N ALA A 87 2.39 -0.76 19.32
CA ALA A 87 0.94 -0.52 19.15
C ALA A 87 0.61 0.60 18.15
N ALA A 88 1.48 0.83 17.16
CA ALA A 88 1.15 1.79 16.10
C ALA A 88 -0.10 1.31 15.35
N ARG A 89 -1.22 2.04 15.50
CA ARG A 89 -2.47 1.77 14.77
C ARG A 89 -2.13 1.58 13.29
N PRO A 90 -2.59 0.49 12.66
CA PRO A 90 -2.23 0.23 11.29
C PRO A 90 -2.83 1.33 10.41
N SER A 91 -1.99 1.99 9.61
CA SER A 91 -2.41 3.14 8.79
C SER A 91 -2.08 2.89 7.33
N LEU A 92 -2.99 3.27 6.44
CA LEU A 92 -2.76 3.16 5.00
C LEU A 92 -1.60 4.09 4.60
N ALA A 93 -0.67 3.56 3.82
CA ALA A 93 0.39 4.35 3.21
C ALA A 93 -0.24 5.27 2.15
N LEU A 94 -0.02 6.59 2.25
CA LEU A 94 -0.60 7.56 1.31
C LEU A 94 0.00 7.50 -0.11
N PHE A 95 1.03 6.69 -0.31
CA PHE A 95 2.01 6.86 -1.37
C PHE A 95 2.23 5.57 -2.14
N ASP A 96 2.30 5.66 -3.47
CA ASP A 96 2.72 4.54 -4.32
C ASP A 96 4.19 4.22 -4.08
N SER A 97 4.56 2.94 -3.97
CA SER A 97 5.97 2.55 -3.97
C SER A 97 6.55 2.82 -5.36
N LEU A 98 7.64 3.60 -5.42
CA LEU A 98 8.35 3.87 -6.68
C LEU A 98 8.96 2.58 -7.23
N ARG A 99 8.94 2.44 -8.55
CA ARG A 99 9.66 1.36 -9.26
C ARG A 99 11.17 1.59 -9.08
N GLY A 100 11.94 0.52 -8.93
CA GLY A 100 13.40 0.59 -8.84
C GLY A 100 13.98 0.92 -7.45
N GLN A 101 13.14 1.10 -6.43
CA GLN A 101 13.64 1.23 -5.06
C GLN A 101 14.35 -0.09 -4.66
N PRO A 102 15.61 -0.04 -4.18
CA PRO A 102 16.33 -1.22 -3.78
C PRO A 102 15.55 -1.90 -2.66
N ARG A 103 14.99 -3.08 -2.95
CA ARG A 103 14.47 -3.93 -1.89
C ARG A 103 15.67 -4.30 -1.04
N ARG A 104 15.62 -4.04 0.28
CA ARG A 104 16.58 -4.61 1.22
C ARG A 104 16.60 -6.11 0.94
N ARG A 105 17.64 -6.57 0.26
CA ARG A 105 17.89 -8.00 0.12
C ARG A 105 18.17 -8.44 1.54
N ARG A 106 17.30 -9.28 2.10
CA ARG A 106 17.67 -9.97 3.33
C ARG A 106 18.98 -10.68 2.98
N PRO A 107 20.08 -10.43 3.71
CA PRO A 107 21.26 -11.25 3.52
C PRO A 107 20.78 -12.68 3.73
N VAL A 108 20.99 -13.51 2.72
CA VAL A 108 20.81 -14.93 2.91
C VAL A 108 21.83 -15.28 3.99
N LEU A 109 21.37 -15.65 5.18
CA LEU A 109 22.22 -16.29 6.18
C LEU A 109 22.83 -17.50 5.46
N THR A 110 24.07 -17.33 5.02
CA THR A 110 24.77 -18.32 4.22
C THR A 110 25.67 -19.02 5.21
N VAL A 111 25.32 -20.28 5.50
CA VAL A 111 26.05 -21.12 6.47
C VAL A 111 27.43 -21.53 5.91
N VAL A 112 27.68 -21.29 4.61
CA VAL A 112 28.90 -21.70 3.92
C VAL A 112 29.53 -20.55 3.12
N PRO A 113 30.88 -20.51 3.02
CA PRO A 113 31.58 -19.49 2.24
C PRO A 113 31.25 -19.59 0.74
N ARG A 114 31.13 -18.43 0.09
CA ARG A 114 30.88 -18.30 -1.38
C ARG A 114 32.16 -18.30 -2.22
N ILE A 115 33.31 -18.44 -1.57
CA ILE A 115 34.62 -18.45 -2.21
C ILE A 115 35.03 -19.90 -2.34
N ARG A 116 35.34 -20.33 -3.56
CA ARG A 116 35.97 -21.62 -3.85
C ARG A 116 37.32 -21.36 -4.46
N VAL A 117 38.33 -22.04 -3.96
CA VAL A 117 39.64 -22.13 -4.62
C VAL A 117 39.56 -23.32 -5.57
N ILE A 118 39.73 -23.06 -6.88
CA ILE A 118 39.71 -24.10 -7.91
C ILE A 118 40.76 -25.16 -7.55
N GLY A 119 40.33 -26.42 -7.40
CA GLY A 119 41.21 -27.55 -7.07
C GLY A 119 41.59 -27.73 -5.60
N TRP A 120 41.13 -26.87 -4.68
CA TRP A 120 41.49 -26.97 -3.24
C TRP A 120 40.30 -27.05 -2.29
N SER A 121 39.10 -26.64 -2.72
CA SER A 121 37.90 -26.67 -1.86
C SER A 121 36.77 -27.45 -2.49
N ASP A 122 36.30 -28.49 -1.79
CA ASP A 122 35.07 -29.18 -2.15
C ASP A 122 33.85 -28.28 -1.87
N PRO A 123 32.79 -28.34 -2.71
CA PRO A 123 31.57 -27.60 -2.46
C PRO A 123 30.93 -28.09 -1.14
N ALA A 124 30.85 -27.22 -0.14
CA ALA A 124 30.11 -27.53 1.07
C ALA A 124 28.63 -27.83 0.71
N PRO A 125 28.03 -28.90 1.25
CA PRO A 125 26.66 -29.27 0.92
C PRO A 125 25.72 -28.15 1.36
N LEU A 126 25.09 -27.49 0.39
CA LEU A 126 24.07 -26.49 0.69
C LEU A 126 22.84 -27.22 1.24
N PRO A 127 22.28 -26.79 2.39
CA PRO A 127 21.00 -27.34 2.83
C PRO A 127 19.96 -27.09 1.74
N VAL A 128 19.39 -28.17 1.21
CA VAL A 128 18.34 -28.09 0.19
C VAL A 128 17.16 -27.39 0.83
N ARG A 129 16.86 -26.17 0.37
CA ARG A 129 15.66 -25.46 0.82
C ARG A 129 14.47 -26.14 0.18
N PRO A 130 13.53 -26.71 0.97
CA PRO A 130 12.34 -27.30 0.40
C PRO A 130 11.60 -26.24 -0.40
N LYS A 131 11.08 -26.62 -1.57
CA LYS A 131 10.22 -25.73 -2.35
C LYS A 131 9.00 -25.40 -1.49
N PRO A 132 8.56 -24.14 -1.43
CA PRO A 132 7.39 -23.81 -0.62
C PRO A 132 6.13 -24.44 -1.20
N LEU A 133 5.33 -25.12 -0.36
CA LEU A 133 4.08 -25.73 -0.79
C LEU A 133 2.93 -24.70 -0.79
N PRO A 134 1.86 -24.93 -1.58
CA PRO A 134 0.69 -24.08 -1.61
C PRO A 134 0.00 -23.91 -0.25
N ASP A 135 0.05 -24.94 0.60
CA ASP A 135 -0.66 -24.96 1.89
C ASP A 135 0.25 -24.62 3.08
N ASP A 136 1.49 -24.18 2.81
CA ASP A 136 2.40 -23.72 3.85
C ASP A 136 1.72 -22.65 4.73
N PRO A 137 1.72 -22.81 6.06
CA PRO A 137 1.19 -21.81 6.97
C PRO A 137 2.00 -20.51 6.89
N LEU A 138 1.33 -19.39 6.62
CA LEU A 138 1.91 -18.05 6.62
C LEU A 138 1.26 -17.15 7.66
N ASP A 139 2.10 -16.46 8.44
CA ASP A 139 1.64 -15.44 9.39
C ASP A 139 0.74 -14.40 8.72
N ALA A 140 -0.48 -14.30 9.21
CA ALA A 140 -1.57 -13.51 8.67
C ALA A 140 -1.74 -12.17 9.41
N ALA A 141 -1.01 -11.93 10.50
CA ALA A 141 -1.14 -10.72 11.32
C ALA A 141 -0.93 -9.44 10.51
N ARG A 142 0.10 -9.41 9.65
CA ARG A 142 0.38 -8.27 8.78
C ARG A 142 -0.70 -8.05 7.72
N LEU A 143 -1.30 -9.13 7.22
CA LEU A 143 -2.39 -9.04 6.25
C LEU A 143 -3.64 -8.42 6.89
N ARG A 144 -4.00 -8.90 8.09
CA ARG A 144 -5.09 -8.34 8.90
C ARG A 144 -4.88 -6.86 9.18
N CYS A 145 -3.70 -6.47 9.67
CA CYS A 145 -3.36 -5.06 9.91
C CYS A 145 -3.57 -4.19 8.66
N ARG A 146 -3.19 -4.68 7.46
CA ARG A 146 -3.39 -3.92 6.22
C ARG A 146 -4.86 -3.79 5.83
N LEU A 147 -5.65 -4.84 6.00
CA LEU A 147 -7.10 -4.78 5.76
C LEU A 147 -7.78 -3.81 6.74
N THR A 148 -7.44 -3.86 8.03
CA THR A 148 -7.93 -2.92 9.04
C THR A 148 -7.54 -1.48 8.72
N ALA A 149 -6.30 -1.24 8.30
CA ALA A 149 -5.84 0.09 7.88
C ALA A 149 -6.60 0.62 6.65
N LEU A 150 -6.91 -0.26 5.70
CA LEU A 150 -7.66 0.08 4.50
C LEU A 150 -9.12 0.40 4.84
N ALA A 151 -9.79 -0.44 5.64
CA ALA A 151 -11.14 -0.20 6.13
C ALA A 151 -11.25 1.14 6.86
N ALA A 152 -10.38 1.38 7.86
CA ALA A 152 -10.37 2.64 8.61
C ALA A 152 -10.09 3.88 7.73
N ALA A 153 -9.29 3.72 6.67
CA ALA A 153 -9.04 4.80 5.71
C ALA A 153 -10.27 5.10 4.83
N LEU A 154 -11.05 4.08 4.47
CA LEU A 154 -12.31 4.24 3.74
C LEU A 154 -13.42 4.77 4.64
N ASP A 155 -13.43 4.46 5.93
CA ASP A 155 -14.41 4.99 6.88
C ASP A 155 -14.22 6.49 7.15
N ASP A 156 -12.97 6.95 7.25
CA ASP A 156 -12.63 8.36 7.44
C ASP A 156 -11.78 8.90 6.28
N LEU A 157 -12.39 8.95 5.10
CA LEU A 157 -11.78 9.47 3.88
C LEU A 157 -11.36 10.96 4.00
N PRO A 158 -12.19 11.87 4.56
CA PRO A 158 -11.81 13.29 4.72
C PRO A 158 -10.55 13.48 5.56
N ARG A 159 -10.33 12.68 6.62
CA ARG A 159 -9.09 12.73 7.40
C ARG A 159 -7.86 12.36 6.58
N GLN A 160 -7.96 11.35 5.72
CA GLN A 160 -6.85 10.98 4.85
C GLN A 160 -6.59 12.05 3.78
N ALA A 161 -7.65 12.65 3.22
CA ALA A 161 -7.54 13.76 2.27
C ALA A 161 -6.80 14.97 2.90
N ARG A 162 -7.16 15.36 4.13
CA ARG A 162 -6.42 16.41 4.88
C ARG A 162 -4.97 16.00 5.17
N ARG A 163 -4.72 14.73 5.49
CA ARG A 163 -3.34 14.21 5.69
C ARG A 163 -2.50 14.34 4.42
N LEU A 164 -3.09 14.08 3.25
CA LEU A 164 -2.46 14.27 1.95
C LEU A 164 -2.23 15.76 1.63
N ALA A 165 -3.22 16.62 1.87
CA ALA A 165 -3.08 18.07 1.68
C ALA A 165 -1.96 18.67 2.55
N ARG A 166 -1.82 18.21 3.81
CA ARG A 166 -0.69 18.60 4.68
C ARG A 166 0.66 18.17 4.12
N TRP A 167 0.71 17.03 3.45
CA TRP A 167 1.93 16.59 2.78
C TRP A 167 2.22 17.43 1.54
N ARG A 168 1.21 17.77 0.72
CA ARG A 168 1.36 18.68 -0.44
C ARG A 168 1.92 20.03 0.00
N TYR A 169 1.35 20.62 1.05
CA TYR A 169 1.86 21.87 1.62
C TYR A 169 3.36 21.78 2.02
N ARG A 170 3.75 20.70 2.72
CA ARG A 170 5.15 20.48 3.12
C ARG A 170 6.08 20.27 1.93
N ARG A 171 5.63 19.55 0.91
CA ARG A 171 6.35 19.39 -0.36
C ARG A 171 6.60 20.75 -0.98
N ASP A 172 5.56 21.56 -1.17
CA ASP A 172 5.67 22.82 -1.90
C ASP A 172 6.54 23.83 -1.14
N ALA A 173 6.50 23.80 0.20
CA ALA A 173 7.44 24.54 1.03
C ALA A 173 8.89 24.04 0.91
N ALA A 174 9.11 22.72 0.80
CA ALA A 174 10.44 22.15 0.62
C ALA A 174 11.02 22.47 -0.77
N VAL A 175 10.19 22.39 -1.82
CA VAL A 175 10.55 22.75 -3.20
C VAL A 175 10.90 24.24 -3.30
N ARG A 176 10.11 25.13 -2.69
CA ARG A 176 10.44 26.57 -2.60
C ARG A 176 11.78 26.86 -1.90
N ARG A 177 12.23 25.95 -1.03
CA ARG A 177 13.55 26.02 -0.36
C ARG A 177 14.66 25.29 -1.12
N GLY A 178 14.42 24.85 -2.36
CA GLY A 178 15.38 24.10 -3.16
C GLY A 178 15.68 22.69 -2.67
N ARG A 179 14.86 22.12 -1.77
CA ARG A 179 15.08 20.76 -1.25
C ARG A 179 14.43 19.71 -2.15
N ALA A 180 15.16 18.62 -2.40
CA ALA A 180 14.62 17.46 -3.08
C ALA A 180 13.45 16.88 -2.26
N HIS A 181 12.31 16.70 -2.93
CA HIS A 181 11.12 16.10 -2.34
C HIS A 181 10.36 15.32 -3.40
N ARG A 182 9.59 14.31 -2.99
CA ARG A 182 8.68 13.60 -3.90
C ARG A 182 7.66 14.57 -4.52
N LEU A 183 7.52 14.52 -5.85
CA LEU A 183 6.68 15.43 -6.62
C LEU A 183 5.20 15.05 -6.65
N SER A 184 4.89 13.77 -6.77
CA SER A 184 3.50 13.28 -6.82
C SER A 184 3.28 12.19 -5.77
N PRO A 185 2.08 12.11 -5.16
CA PRO A 185 1.74 10.99 -4.28
C PRO A 185 1.67 9.65 -5.03
N LEU A 186 1.32 9.71 -6.32
CA LEU A 186 1.24 8.55 -7.20
C LEU A 186 2.57 8.34 -7.93
N ARG A 187 2.87 7.09 -8.29
CA ARG A 187 4.03 6.78 -9.13
C ARG A 187 3.71 7.14 -10.59
N PRO A 188 4.70 7.54 -11.39
CA PRO A 188 4.49 7.69 -12.83
C PRO A 188 4.18 6.33 -13.49
N GLY A 189 3.36 6.37 -14.54
CA GLY A 189 2.94 5.20 -15.31
C GLY A 189 1.81 4.39 -14.63
N PRO A 190 1.61 3.12 -15.04
CA PRO A 190 0.43 2.34 -14.67
C PRO A 190 0.33 2.10 -13.15
N PRO A 191 -0.88 1.92 -12.62
CA PRO A 191 -1.09 1.76 -11.19
C PRO A 191 -0.49 0.45 -10.64
N PRO A 192 -0.05 0.41 -9.37
CA PRO A 192 0.42 -0.84 -8.76
C PRO A 192 -0.75 -1.82 -8.61
N GLY A 193 -0.54 -3.08 -9.00
CA GLY A 193 -1.55 -4.13 -8.86
C GLY A 193 -2.50 -4.25 -10.05
N LEU A 194 -2.37 -3.42 -11.09
CA LEU A 194 -3.06 -3.66 -12.36
C LEU A 194 -2.47 -4.91 -13.03
N PRO A 195 -3.31 -5.87 -13.47
CA PRO A 195 -2.84 -7.04 -14.19
C PRO A 195 -2.22 -6.61 -15.52
N LYS A 196 -1.32 -7.43 -16.04
CA LYS A 196 -0.88 -7.24 -17.43
C LYS A 196 -2.07 -7.59 -18.35
N PRO A 197 -2.25 -6.89 -19.48
CA PRO A 197 -3.39 -7.10 -20.39
C PRO A 197 -3.59 -8.55 -20.85
N VAL A 198 -2.51 -9.34 -20.85
CA VAL A 198 -2.45 -10.71 -21.39
C VAL A 198 -2.84 -11.79 -20.36
N THR A 199 -2.93 -11.46 -19.07
CA THR A 199 -3.22 -12.44 -17.99
C THR A 199 -4.60 -12.18 -17.39
N GLY A 200 -5.56 -13.05 -17.72
CA GLY A 200 -7.00 -12.86 -17.53
C GLY A 200 -7.59 -12.88 -16.11
N ARG A 201 -8.94 -12.82 -16.11
CA ARG A 201 -9.93 -12.55 -15.03
C ARG A 201 -9.77 -11.21 -14.32
N ALA A 202 -10.34 -10.17 -14.95
CA ALA A 202 -10.52 -8.87 -14.34
C ALA A 202 -11.52 -8.96 -13.17
N HIS A 203 -11.02 -9.06 -11.95
CA HIS A 203 -11.83 -8.80 -10.76
C HIS A 203 -12.34 -7.36 -10.77
N ALA A 204 -13.52 -7.09 -10.21
CA ALA A 204 -14.15 -5.76 -10.17
C ALA A 204 -13.25 -4.65 -9.58
N VAL A 205 -12.29 -5.03 -8.74
CA VAL A 205 -11.27 -4.14 -8.16
C VAL A 205 -10.39 -3.51 -9.24
N HIS A 206 -10.10 -4.24 -10.31
CA HIS A 206 -9.23 -3.73 -11.39
C HIS A 206 -9.94 -2.65 -12.20
N ALA A 207 -11.23 -2.81 -12.50
CA ALA A 207 -12.04 -1.76 -13.12
C ALA A 207 -12.12 -0.52 -12.22
N THR A 208 -12.43 -0.71 -10.93
CA THR A 208 -12.46 0.39 -9.95
C THR A 208 -11.12 1.12 -9.85
N LEU A 209 -10.01 0.39 -9.89
CA LEU A 209 -8.66 0.94 -9.87
C LEU A 209 -8.37 1.77 -11.12
N ASP A 210 -8.80 1.29 -12.29
CA ASP A 210 -8.56 1.96 -13.57
C ASP A 210 -9.33 3.28 -13.67
N ASP A 211 -10.63 3.26 -13.34
CA ASP A 211 -11.48 4.45 -13.27
C ASP A 211 -10.87 5.51 -12.33
N LEU A 212 -10.54 5.11 -11.10
CA LEU A 212 -9.94 6.00 -10.12
C LEU A 212 -8.55 6.48 -10.53
N HIS A 213 -7.81 5.69 -11.30
CA HIS A 213 -6.51 6.11 -11.81
C HIS A 213 -6.65 7.25 -12.80
N GLY A 214 -7.60 7.15 -13.74
CA GLY A 214 -7.95 8.22 -14.67
C GLY A 214 -8.37 9.49 -13.94
N LEU A 215 -9.34 9.38 -13.01
CA LEU A 215 -9.82 10.53 -12.23
C LEU A 215 -8.71 11.18 -11.39
N ALA A 216 -7.89 10.39 -10.70
CA ALA A 216 -6.80 10.92 -9.88
C ALA A 216 -5.72 11.60 -10.72
N PHE A 217 -5.45 11.09 -11.92
CA PHE A 217 -4.50 11.70 -12.84
C PHE A 217 -5.06 13.01 -13.40
N TRP A 218 -6.33 13.03 -13.80
CA TRP A 218 -7.03 14.23 -14.25
C TRP A 218 -6.98 15.34 -13.20
N VAL A 219 -7.31 15.03 -11.94
CA VAL A 219 -7.25 15.97 -10.80
C VAL A 219 -5.83 16.50 -10.54
N LEU A 220 -4.79 15.69 -10.77
CA LEU A 220 -3.40 16.12 -10.57
C LEU A 220 -2.90 17.01 -11.71
N GLN A 221 -3.44 16.86 -12.93
CA GLN A 221 -3.10 17.69 -14.08
C GLN A 221 -3.90 19.00 -14.13
N HIS A 222 -5.14 18.96 -13.67
CA HIS A 222 -6.05 20.10 -13.63
C HIS A 222 -6.39 20.41 -12.17
N PRO A 223 -5.45 20.97 -11.40
CA PRO A 223 -5.77 21.46 -10.07
C PRO A 223 -6.85 22.54 -10.22
N ASP A 224 -7.91 22.46 -9.41
CA ASP A 224 -8.94 23.49 -9.33
C ASP A 224 -8.26 24.82 -8.95
N THR A 225 -7.89 25.62 -9.96
CA THR A 225 -7.43 27.00 -9.81
C THR A 225 -8.68 27.85 -9.74
N SER A 226 -9.22 28.02 -8.54
CA SER A 226 -10.26 29.00 -8.23
C SER A 226 -9.76 29.92 -7.15
#